data_AF-A0A6B3IAE7-F1
#
_entry.id   AF-A0A6B3IAE7-F1
#
_cell.length_a   1.000
_cell.length_b   1.000
_cell.length_c   1.000
_cell.angle_alpha   90.00
_cell.angle_beta   90.00
_cell.angle_gamma   90.00
#
_symmetry.space_group_name_H-M   'P 1'
#
loop_
_entity.id
_entity.type
_entity.pdbx_description
1 polymer ?
#
loop_
_entity_poly.entity_id
_entity_poly.type
_entity_poly.pdbx_seq_one_letter_code
_entity_poly.pdbx_strand_id
1 'polypeptide(L)' 'MCLFSYDDDPDPDEQAPAGLLHVPVRPEAAGPVLRMFRTPLGARTAVGFTRRELLTATLGAGQ' A
#
# COMPACT_ATOMS: atom_id res chain seq x y z
N MET A 1 32.81 -1.71 -42.97
CA MET A 1 32.52 -1.41 -41.55
C MET A 1 31.12 -1.92 -41.26
N CYS A 2 31.00 -3.04 -40.55
CA CYS A 2 29.70 -3.54 -40.11
C CYS A 2 29.21 -2.67 -38.95
N LEU A 3 28.14 -1.90 -39.17
CA LEU A 3 27.45 -1.13 -38.15
C LEU A 3 26.42 -2.04 -37.47
N PHE A 4 26.87 -2.90 -36.56
CA PHE A 4 25.94 -3.50 -35.60
C PHE A 4 25.80 -2.52 -34.45
N SER A 5 24.69 -1.78 -34.42
CA SER A 5 24.23 -1.14 -33.19
C SER A 5 23.81 -2.25 -32.25
N TYR A 6 24.68 -2.60 -31.30
CA TYR A 6 24.20 -3.27 -30.10
C TYR A 6 23.29 -2.26 -29.42
N ASP A 7 22.02 -2.64 -29.26
CA ASP A 7 21.15 -1.95 -28.31
C ASP A 7 21.92 -2.01 -26.98
N ASP A 8 22.30 -0.84 -26.46
CA ASP A 8 23.11 -0.74 -25.26
C ASP A 8 22.25 -1.33 -24.13
N ASP A 9 22.60 -2.54 -23.67
CA ASP A 9 21.89 -3.18 -22.57
C ASP A 9 22.02 -2.24 -21.36
N PRO A 10 20.92 -1.88 -20.69
CA PRO A 10 20.94 -0.82 -19.68
C PRO A 10 21.93 -1.15 -18.57
N ASP A 11 22.72 -0.14 -18.17
CA ASP A 11 23.66 -0.30 -17.05
C ASP A 11 22.89 -0.73 -15.79
N PRO A 12 23.43 -1.62 -14.94
CA PRO A 12 22.71 -2.16 -13.78
C PRO A 12 22.32 -1.08 -12.75
N ASP A 13 23.04 0.05 -12.74
CA ASP A 13 22.75 1.22 -11.91
C ASP A 13 21.75 2.20 -12.56
N GLU A 14 21.36 1.96 -13.82
CA GLU A 14 20.38 2.76 -14.52
C GLU A 14 18.97 2.48 -13.98
N GLN A 15 18.44 3.41 -13.20
CA GLN A 15 17.10 3.30 -12.64
C GLN A 15 16.04 3.70 -13.68
N ALA A 16 15.64 2.75 -14.53
CA ALA A 16 14.50 2.90 -15.42
C ALA A 16 13.16 2.56 -14.71
N PRO A 17 12.03 3.19 -15.10
CA PRO A 17 10.71 2.78 -14.62
C PRO A 17 10.44 1.31 -14.94
N ALA A 18 10.05 0.51 -13.95
CA ALA A 18 9.87 -0.94 -14.05
C ALA A 18 8.69 -1.41 -14.94
N GLY A 19 8.03 -0.52 -15.69
CA GLY A 19 6.83 -0.84 -16.46
C GLY A 19 5.62 -1.20 -15.58
N LEU A 20 4.65 -1.91 -16.17
CA LEU A 20 3.45 -2.38 -15.46
C LEU A 20 3.79 -3.62 -14.60
N LEU A 21 3.55 -3.52 -13.30
CA LEU A 21 3.73 -4.64 -12.37
C LEU A 21 2.41 -5.37 -12.14
N HIS A 22 2.37 -6.68 -12.42
CA HIS A 22 1.24 -7.55 -12.07
C HIS A 22 1.40 -8.10 -10.65
N VAL A 23 0.96 -7.33 -9.66
CA VAL A 23 1.06 -7.71 -8.24
C VAL A 23 -0.13 -8.59 -7.85
N PRO A 24 0.06 -9.80 -7.28
CA PRO A 24 -1.03 -10.63 -6.81
C PRO A 24 -1.71 -9.97 -5.60
N VAL A 25 -2.93 -9.49 -5.82
CA VAL A 25 -3.79 -8.97 -4.75
C VAL A 25 -4.64 -10.12 -4.21
N ARG A 26 -4.68 -10.30 -2.89
CA ARG A 26 -5.64 -11.21 -2.25
C ARG A 26 -6.92 -10.42 -1.95
N PRO A 27 -8.03 -10.64 -2.69
CA PRO A 27 -9.26 -9.87 -2.50
C PRO A 27 -9.99 -10.21 -1.19
N GLU A 28 -9.57 -11.27 -0.51
CA GLU A 28 -10.30 -11.92 0.60
C GLU A 28 -10.03 -11.30 1.98
N ALA A 29 -9.09 -10.36 2.08
CA ALA A 29 -9.01 -9.53 3.26
C ALA A 29 -10.14 -8.50 3.16
N ALA A 30 -11.21 -8.68 3.95
CA ALA A 30 -11.99 -7.54 4.39
C ALA A 30 -10.97 -6.50 4.87
N GLY A 31 -10.76 -5.46 4.06
CA GLY A 31 -9.59 -4.61 4.18
C GLY A 31 -9.47 -4.00 5.57
N PRO A 32 -8.30 -3.44 5.92
CA PRO A 32 -8.16 -2.75 7.19
C PRO A 32 -9.28 -1.72 7.38
N VAL A 33 -9.90 -1.71 8.56
CA VAL A 33 -10.98 -0.77 8.92
C VAL A 33 -10.35 0.44 9.58
N LEU A 34 -10.61 1.64 9.06
CA LEU A 34 -10.13 2.89 9.66
C LEU A 34 -11.22 3.56 10.48
N ARG A 35 -10.84 4.13 11.62
CA ARG A 35 -11.70 5.02 12.43
C ARG A 35 -11.00 6.33 12.70
N MET A 36 -11.72 7.43 12.50
CA MET A 36 -11.23 8.78 12.77
C MET A 36 -11.51 9.16 14.23
N PHE A 37 -10.48 9.68 14.90
CA PHE A 37 -10.53 10.19 16.27
C PHE A 37 -9.97 11.61 16.35
N ARG A 38 -10.10 12.20 17.53
CA ARG A 38 -9.37 13.41 17.90
C ARG A 38 -8.42 13.10 19.04
N THR A 39 -7.21 13.65 19.00
CA THR A 39 -6.31 13.66 20.15
C THR A 39 -6.88 14.58 21.25
N PRO A 40 -6.37 14.50 22.48
CA PRO A 40 -6.77 15.44 23.54
C PRO A 40 -6.53 16.92 23.17
N LEU A 41 -5.56 17.20 22.29
CA LEU A 41 -5.28 18.53 21.74
C LEU A 41 -6.18 18.90 20.55
N GLY A 42 -7.14 18.04 20.18
CA GLY A 42 -8.13 18.29 19.13
C GLY A 42 -7.70 17.91 17.70
N ALA A 43 -6.45 17.48 17.51
CA ALA A 43 -5.92 17.08 16.20
C ALA A 43 -6.62 15.81 15.69
N ARG A 44 -6.95 15.75 14.39
CA ARG A 44 -7.56 14.55 13.80
C ARG A 44 -6.52 13.46 13.64
N THR A 45 -6.85 12.24 14.04
CA THR A 45 -6.00 11.07 13.86
C THR A 45 -6.81 9.92 13.27
N ALA A 46 -6.18 9.13 12.39
CA ALA A 46 -6.78 7.94 11.80
C ALA A 46 -6.17 6.70 12.46
N VAL A 47 -7.01 5.83 12.99
CA VAL A 47 -6.59 4.57 13.62
C VAL A 47 -7.06 3.41 12.74
N GLY A 48 -6.12 2.59 12.30
CA GLY A 48 -6.38 1.40 11.50
C GLY A 48 -6.50 0.15 12.35
N PHE A 49 -7.51 -0.67 12.05
CA PHE A 49 -7.71 -2.01 12.59
C PHE A 49 -7.52 -3.01 11.47
N THR A 50 -6.70 -4.04 11.69
CA THR A 50 -6.42 -5.06 10.68
C THR A 50 -7.63 -5.97 10.40
N ARG A 51 -8.61 -6.01 11.30
CA ARG A 51 -9.88 -6.74 11.17
C ARG A 51 -11.02 -6.00 11.85
N ARG A 52 -12.27 -6.21 11.39
CA ARG A 52 -13.46 -5.53 11.94
C ARG A 52 -13.78 -5.94 13.39
N GLU A 53 -13.44 -7.16 13.76
CA GLU A 53 -13.68 -7.69 15.11
C GLU A 53 -12.81 -6.94 16.14
N LEU A 54 -11.61 -6.51 15.76
CA LEU A 54 -10.72 -5.73 16.63
C LEU A 54 -11.26 -4.33 16.89
N LEU A 55 -11.83 -3.68 15.87
CA LEU A 55 -12.55 -2.42 16.03
C LEU A 55 -13.72 -2.59 17.01
N THR A 56 -14.52 -3.63 16.80
CA THR A 56 -15.71 -3.94 17.61
C THR A 56 -15.34 -4.26 19.07
N ALA A 57 -14.29 -5.05 19.28
CA ALA A 57 -13.78 -5.36 20.62
C ALA A 57 -13.23 -4.12 21.34
N THR A 58 -12.63 -3.17 20.60
CA THR A 58 -12.01 -1.97 21.17
C THR A 58 -13.04 -0.86 21.46
N LEU A 59 -14.03 -0.69 20.59
CA LEU A 59 -14.92 0.48 20.56
C LEU A 59 -16.40 0.13 20.80
N GLY A 60 -16.74 -1.16 20.84
CA GLY A 60 -18.10 -1.66 21.05
C GLY A 60 -18.82 -2.08 19.77
N ALA A 61 -19.94 -2.80 19.92
CA ALA A 61 -20.73 -3.39 18.84
C ALA A 61 -21.41 -2.39 17.89
N GLY A 62 -21.44 -1.11 18.22
CA GLY A 62 -22.05 -0.05 17.40
C GLY A 62 -21.14 0.51 16.30
N GLN A 63 -20.10 -0.22 15.91
CA GLN A 63 -18.97 0.29 15.12
C GLN A 63 -18.81 -0.33 13.74
#